data_AF-A0A6P0MS44-F1
#
_entry.id   AF-A0A6P0MS44-F1
#
_cell.length_a   1.000
_cell.length_b   1.000
_cell.length_c   1.000
_cell.angle_alpha   90.00
_cell.angle_beta   90.00
_cell.angle_gamma   90.00
#
_symmetry.space_group_name_H-M   'P 1'
#
loop_
_entity.id
_entity.type
_entity.pdbx_description
1 polymer ?
#
loop_
_entity_poly.entity_id
_entity_poly.type
_entity_poly.pdbx_seq_one_letter_code
_entity_poly.pdbx_strand_id
1 'polypeptide(L)'
;MTHTPVKLTFEQYLEYDDGTDNRYELCDGELVKVPPESLLNGRIARFLFVQFMNLVGLDRVITHILELQVVGKTQNRFPDLVVVTELHLELMDKRQTITLDMPPPQLVVEVVSPYRNQKNDNYKRDYIDKVHQYQERGIPEYWIVDPQVGVVTVLLLVNGSYQATEFTGNQQIISRTFPGLKLTSVQVLQTRD
;
A
#
# COMPACT_ATOMS: atom_id res chain seq x y z
N MET A 1 -0.56 -17.40 20.34
CA MET A 1 -0.69 -15.95 20.20
C MET A 1 -0.16 -15.34 21.48
N THR A 2 1.04 -14.74 21.44
CA THR A 2 1.61 -14.01 22.58
C THR A 2 1.03 -12.60 22.54
N HIS A 3 -0.05 -12.35 23.29
CA HIS A 3 -0.59 -11.00 23.44
C HIS A 3 0.38 -10.21 24.33
N THR A 4 0.97 -9.15 23.78
CA THR A 4 1.71 -8.14 24.55
C THR A 4 0.71 -7.44 25.49
N PRO A 5 0.88 -7.49 26.83
CA PRO A 5 -0.14 -7.03 27.79
C PRO A 5 -0.31 -5.50 27.89
N VAL A 6 0.34 -4.73 27.02
CA VAL A 6 0.24 -3.26 26.99
C VAL A 6 -0.35 -2.84 25.66
N LYS A 7 -1.52 -2.17 25.70
CA LYS A 7 -2.06 -1.47 24.54
C LYS A 7 -1.27 -0.18 24.32
N LEU A 8 -0.69 -0.04 23.14
CA LEU A 8 0.11 1.13 22.77
C LEU A 8 -0.78 2.19 22.08
N THR A 9 -0.49 3.47 22.35
CA THR A 9 -0.87 4.54 21.42
C THR A 9 0.03 4.50 20.19
N PHE A 10 -0.33 5.25 19.13
CA PHE A 10 0.51 5.30 17.94
C PHE A 10 1.88 5.91 18.23
N GLU A 11 1.94 6.93 19.10
CA GLU A 11 3.19 7.57 19.53
C GLU A 11 4.07 6.58 20.30
N GLN A 12 3.50 5.81 21.21
CA GLN A 12 4.23 4.76 21.93
C GLN A 12 4.70 3.64 20.99
N TYR A 13 3.92 3.34 19.96
CA TYR A 13 4.30 2.40 18.91
C TYR A 13 5.50 2.90 18.09
N LEU A 14 5.59 4.20 17.81
CA LEU A 14 6.73 4.77 17.09
C LEU A 14 8.05 4.68 17.90
N GLU A 15 7.97 4.59 19.22
CA GLU A 15 9.11 4.38 20.11
C GLU A 15 9.33 2.91 20.49
N TYR A 16 8.45 2.00 20.04
CA TYR A 16 8.52 0.59 20.38
C TYR A 16 9.70 -0.10 19.68
N ASP A 17 10.52 -0.79 20.47
CA ASP A 17 11.61 -1.65 20.02
C ASP A 17 11.63 -2.92 20.88
N ASP A 18 11.45 -4.08 20.25
CA ASP A 18 11.53 -5.40 20.90
C ASP A 18 12.90 -6.07 20.72
N GLY A 19 13.89 -5.33 20.20
CA GLY A 19 15.23 -5.82 19.86
C GLY A 19 15.25 -6.68 18.60
N THR A 20 14.22 -6.58 17.74
CA THR A 20 14.12 -7.33 16.48
C THR A 20 13.82 -6.42 15.30
N ASP A 21 14.14 -6.88 14.09
CA ASP A 21 13.79 -6.19 12.84
C ASP A 21 12.34 -6.48 12.37
N ASN A 22 11.46 -6.88 13.29
CA ASN A 22 10.08 -7.20 12.95
C ASN A 22 9.29 -5.92 12.66
N ARG A 23 8.42 -6.00 11.64
CA ARG A 23 7.41 -4.97 11.37
C ARG A 23 6.09 -5.36 12.00
N TYR A 24 5.36 -4.38 12.51
CA TYR A 24 4.08 -4.59 13.18
C TYR A 24 3.03 -3.61 12.67
N GLU A 25 1.84 -4.12 12.37
CA GLU A 25 0.65 -3.28 12.30
C GLU A 25 0.08 -3.11 13.71
N LEU A 26 -0.23 -1.88 14.11
CA LEU A 26 -0.88 -1.55 15.37
C LEU A 26 -2.40 -1.66 15.19
N CYS A 27 -3.01 -2.69 15.79
CA CYS A 27 -4.44 -2.99 15.68
C CYS A 27 -5.11 -2.87 17.06
N ASP A 28 -5.95 -1.85 17.28
CA ASP A 28 -6.56 -1.53 18.59
C ASP A 28 -5.55 -1.46 19.75
N GLY A 29 -4.34 -0.96 19.45
CA GLY A 29 -3.22 -0.85 20.39
C GLY A 29 -2.39 -2.13 20.54
N GLU A 30 -2.74 -3.22 19.84
CA GLU A 30 -1.99 -4.48 19.86
C GLU A 30 -1.06 -4.60 18.65
N LEU A 31 0.13 -5.16 18.86
CA LEU A 31 1.12 -5.39 17.81
C LEU A 31 0.79 -6.66 17.03
N VAL A 32 0.46 -6.50 15.75
CA VAL A 32 0.23 -7.61 14.82
C VAL A 32 1.43 -7.70 13.87
N LYS A 33 2.22 -8.76 14.00
CA LYS A 33 3.41 -8.95 13.16
C LYS A 33 3.03 -9.05 11.69
N VAL A 34 3.70 -8.25 10.84
CA VAL A 34 3.55 -8.33 9.38
C VAL A 34 4.22 -9.61 8.89
N PRO A 35 3.47 -10.54 8.25
CA PRO A 35 4.07 -11.76 7.71
C PRO A 35 5.01 -11.44 6.52
N PRO A 36 5.93 -12.35 6.17
CA PRO A 36 6.69 -12.23 4.94
C PRO A 36 5.78 -12.18 3.70
N GLU A 37 6.17 -11.41 2.70
CA GLU A 37 5.42 -11.25 1.45
C GLU A 37 5.54 -12.49 0.56
N SER A 38 4.49 -12.76 -0.24
CA SER A 38 4.54 -13.86 -1.22
C SER A 38 5.48 -13.54 -2.39
N LEU A 39 6.09 -14.57 -2.98
CA LEU A 39 6.98 -14.39 -4.14
C LEU A 39 6.29 -13.72 -5.33
N LEU A 40 4.99 -13.97 -5.53
CA LEU A 40 4.21 -13.38 -6.61
C LEU A 40 3.98 -11.88 -6.35
N ASN A 41 3.49 -11.51 -5.18
CA ASN A 41 3.24 -10.11 -4.81
C ASN A 41 4.53 -9.31 -4.84
N GLY A 42 5.61 -9.84 -4.25
CA GLY A 42 6.92 -9.21 -4.32
C GLY A 42 7.48 -9.10 -5.74
N ARG A 43 7.10 -9.97 -6.68
CA ARG A 43 7.46 -9.83 -8.10
C ARG A 43 6.69 -8.70 -8.78
N ILE A 44 5.38 -8.63 -8.55
CA ILE A 44 4.51 -7.58 -9.08
C ILE A 44 4.97 -6.21 -8.55
N ALA A 45 5.22 -6.08 -7.24
CA ALA A 45 5.71 -4.85 -6.63
C ALA A 45 7.05 -4.41 -7.22
N ARG A 46 8.02 -5.33 -7.41
CA ARG A 46 9.31 -5.02 -8.05
C ARG A 46 9.18 -4.62 -9.52
N PHE A 47 8.28 -5.27 -10.26
CA PHE A 47 8.01 -4.86 -11.64
C PHE A 47 7.48 -3.41 -11.67
N LEU A 48 6.47 -3.11 -10.86
CA LEU A 48 5.91 -1.77 -10.78
C LEU A 48 6.94 -0.74 -10.29
N PHE A 49 7.82 -1.12 -9.37
CA PHE A 49 8.92 -0.27 -8.93
C PHE A 49 9.79 0.18 -10.11
N VAL A 50 10.20 -0.75 -11.00
CA VAL A 50 10.97 -0.40 -12.20
C VAL A 50 10.20 0.56 -13.11
N GLN A 51 8.89 0.38 -13.24
CA GLN A 51 8.07 1.24 -14.10
C GLN A 51 7.93 2.65 -13.51
N PHE A 52 7.66 2.77 -12.22
CA PHE A 52 7.50 4.06 -11.56
C PHE A 52 8.84 4.78 -11.36
N MET A 53 9.93 4.08 -11.00
CA MET A 53 11.23 4.73 -10.80
C MET A 53 11.73 5.41 -12.08
N ASN A 54 11.42 4.84 -13.26
CA ASN A 54 11.74 5.43 -14.55
C ASN A 54 10.92 6.71 -14.86
N LEU A 55 9.77 6.88 -14.19
CA LEU A 55 8.90 8.04 -14.36
C LEU A 55 9.16 9.15 -13.33
N VAL A 56 9.47 8.79 -12.08
CA VAL A 56 9.52 9.74 -10.97
C VAL A 56 10.87 9.82 -10.26
N GLY A 57 11.81 8.95 -10.59
CA GLY A 57 13.10 8.82 -9.91
C GLY A 57 13.11 7.71 -8.85
N LEU A 58 14.31 7.18 -8.57
CA LEU A 58 14.53 6.04 -7.67
C LEU A 58 14.00 6.29 -6.26
N ASP A 59 14.40 7.41 -5.65
CA ASP A 59 14.16 7.67 -4.23
C ASP A 59 12.67 7.89 -3.91
N ARG A 60 11.88 8.25 -4.93
CA ARG A 60 10.46 8.54 -4.80
C ARG A 60 9.55 7.32 -4.85
N VAL A 61 10.10 6.11 -5.07
CA VAL A 61 9.33 4.87 -5.07
C VAL A 61 9.84 3.98 -3.97
N ILE A 62 8.98 3.63 -3.01
CA ILE A 62 9.37 2.82 -1.84
C ILE A 62 8.44 1.60 -1.79
N THR A 63 9.01 0.41 -1.60
CA THR A 63 8.27 -0.86 -1.59
C THR A 63 8.35 -1.55 -0.23
N HIS A 64 7.22 -2.01 0.27
CA HIS A 64 7.03 -2.82 1.49
C HIS A 64 7.51 -2.22 2.83
N ILE A 65 8.50 -1.32 2.84
CA ILE A 65 9.17 -0.84 4.06
C ILE A 65 8.62 0.50 4.57
N LEU A 66 7.94 1.26 3.70
CA LEU A 66 7.30 2.51 4.09
C LEU A 66 6.08 2.21 4.97
N GLU A 67 6.09 2.82 6.15
CA GLU A 67 4.99 2.75 7.10
C GLU A 67 4.05 3.93 6.90
N LEU A 68 2.79 3.65 6.61
CA LEU A 68 1.78 4.67 6.42
C LEU A 68 0.79 4.65 7.58
N GLN A 69 0.74 5.73 8.37
CA GLN A 69 -0.28 5.91 9.38
C GLN A 69 -1.65 6.12 8.71
N VAL A 70 -2.67 5.43 9.21
CA VAL A 70 -4.05 5.48 8.71
C VAL A 70 -5.04 5.56 9.87
N VAL A 71 -6.25 6.05 9.58
CA VAL A 71 -7.33 6.09 10.56
C VAL A 71 -8.10 4.76 10.54
N GLY A 72 -8.37 4.19 11.71
CA GLY A 72 -9.21 3.00 11.87
C GLY A 72 -8.68 2.04 12.92
N LYS A 73 -9.24 0.83 12.93
CA LYS A 73 -8.86 -0.24 13.86
C LYS A 73 -7.37 -0.57 13.77
N THR A 74 -6.90 -0.80 12.55
CA THR A 74 -5.47 -0.84 12.24
C THR A 74 -5.00 0.58 11.95
N GLN A 75 -3.95 1.04 12.64
CA GLN A 75 -3.50 2.42 12.64
C GLN A 75 -2.30 2.69 11.72
N ASN A 76 -1.67 1.65 11.18
CA ASN A 76 -0.65 1.74 10.16
C ASN A 76 -0.73 0.59 9.16
N ARG A 77 -0.20 0.83 7.95
CA ARG A 77 -0.04 -0.15 6.88
C ARG A 77 1.38 -0.10 6.34
N PHE A 78 1.80 -1.20 5.73
CA PHE A 78 3.03 -1.31 4.94
C PHE A 78 2.66 -1.63 3.50
N PRO A 79 2.35 -0.63 2.65
CA PRO A 79 1.87 -0.91 1.31
C PRO A 79 2.96 -1.54 0.43
N ASP A 80 2.55 -2.29 -0.57
CA ASP A 80 3.49 -2.99 -1.47
C ASP A 80 4.33 -2.03 -2.30
N LEU A 81 3.73 -0.91 -2.74
CA LEU A 81 4.45 0.17 -3.39
C LEU A 81 3.80 1.51 -3.07
N VAL A 82 4.63 2.51 -2.81
CA VAL A 82 4.21 3.89 -2.55
C VAL A 82 5.04 4.82 -3.42
N VAL A 83 4.38 5.79 -4.07
CA VAL A 83 5.05 6.92 -4.72
C VAL A 83 4.90 8.16 -3.87
N VAL A 84 6.03 8.74 -3.48
CA VAL A 84 6.11 9.89 -2.59
C VAL A 84 6.57 11.16 -3.32
N THR A 85 6.45 12.32 -2.65
CA THR A 85 6.98 13.61 -3.12
C THR A 85 8.35 13.85 -2.48
N GLU A 86 9.10 14.83 -2.99
CA GLU A 86 10.37 15.27 -2.38
C GLU A 86 10.18 15.70 -0.91
N LEU A 87 9.06 16.35 -0.58
CA LEU A 87 8.74 16.74 0.79
C LEU A 87 8.67 15.54 1.74
N HIS A 88 8.17 14.39 1.29
CA HIS A 88 8.21 13.20 2.14
C HIS A 88 9.64 12.73 2.40
N LEU A 89 10.55 12.84 1.43
CA LEU A 89 11.95 12.46 1.63
C LEU A 89 12.62 13.33 2.70
N GLU A 90 12.31 14.63 2.72
CA GLU A 90 12.78 15.55 3.76
C GLU A 90 12.21 15.19 5.15
N LEU A 91 10.93 14.82 5.21
CA LEU A 91 10.22 14.54 6.47
C LEU A 91 10.53 13.14 7.03
N MET A 92 10.92 12.18 6.18
CA MET A 92 11.20 10.78 6.54
C MET A 92 12.69 10.48 6.83
N ASP A 93 13.54 11.50 6.98
CA ASP A 93 14.99 11.35 7.15
C ASP A 93 15.37 10.38 8.30
N LYS A 94 14.60 10.39 9.39
CA LYS A 94 14.86 9.54 10.57
C LYS A 94 14.20 8.16 10.51
N ARG A 95 13.03 8.06 9.87
CA ARG A 95 12.19 6.87 9.81
C ARG A 95 11.30 6.97 8.58
N GLN A 96 11.19 5.88 7.82
CA GLN A 96 10.34 5.80 6.62
C GLN A 96 8.85 5.68 6.98
N THR A 97 8.34 6.62 7.76
CA THR A 97 6.96 6.69 8.22
C THR A 97 6.29 7.96 7.72
N ILE A 98 5.13 7.82 7.08
CA ILE A 98 4.24 8.93 6.77
C ILE A 98 3.14 8.98 7.83
N THR A 99 3.16 9.99 8.69
CA THR A 99 2.16 10.21 9.74
C THR A 99 0.93 10.97 9.22
N LEU A 100 -0.10 11.13 10.06
CA LEU A 100 -1.36 11.82 9.70
C LEU A 100 -1.19 13.35 9.53
N ASP A 101 -0.20 13.95 10.16
CA ASP A 101 0.14 15.38 10.02
C ASP A 101 0.95 15.68 8.75
N MET A 102 1.43 14.65 8.06
CA MET A 102 2.11 14.78 6.77
C MET A 102 1.11 14.71 5.60
N PRO A 103 1.43 15.31 4.43
CA PRO A 103 0.65 15.11 3.22
C PRO A 103 0.49 13.61 2.86
N PRO A 104 -0.58 13.21 2.14
CA PRO A 104 -0.68 11.83 1.64
C PRO A 104 0.37 11.55 0.56
N PRO A 105 0.82 10.29 0.41
CA PRO A 105 1.58 9.88 -0.76
C PRO A 105 0.78 10.11 -2.05
N GLN A 106 1.47 10.22 -3.19
CA GLN A 106 0.82 10.44 -4.48
C GLN A 106 0.13 9.19 -5.02
N LEU A 107 0.67 8.02 -4.69
CA LEU A 107 0.11 6.73 -5.06
C LEU A 107 0.42 5.69 -4.01
N VAL A 108 -0.56 4.82 -3.76
CA VAL A 108 -0.38 3.54 -3.10
C VAL A 108 -0.80 2.43 -4.05
N VAL A 109 -0.03 1.34 -4.10
CA VAL A 109 -0.40 0.10 -4.78
C VAL A 109 -0.37 -1.04 -3.78
N GLU A 110 -1.41 -1.87 -3.81
CA GLU A 110 -1.53 -3.09 -3.02
C GLU A 110 -1.75 -4.27 -3.95
N VAL A 111 -1.02 -5.36 -3.72
CA VAL A 111 -1.25 -6.63 -4.38
C VAL A 111 -2.08 -7.50 -3.45
N VAL A 112 -3.28 -7.86 -3.90
CA VAL A 112 -4.25 -8.60 -3.07
C VAL A 112 -3.63 -9.91 -2.60
N SER A 113 -3.68 -10.15 -1.28
CA SER A 113 -3.23 -11.42 -0.73
C SER A 113 -4.18 -12.56 -1.11
N PRO A 114 -3.68 -13.79 -1.31
CA PRO A 114 -4.54 -14.93 -1.65
C PRO A 114 -5.73 -15.08 -0.71
N TYR A 115 -6.94 -15.25 -1.26
CA TYR A 115 -8.17 -15.37 -0.49
C TYR A 115 -9.08 -16.46 -1.08
N ARG A 116 -9.80 -17.18 -0.21
CA ARG A 116 -10.66 -18.31 -0.64
C ARG A 116 -12.01 -17.88 -1.21
N ASN A 117 -12.59 -16.81 -0.66
CA ASN A 117 -13.87 -16.24 -1.05
C ASN A 117 -14.05 -14.86 -0.39
N GLN A 118 -15.14 -14.17 -0.69
CA GLN A 118 -15.41 -12.81 -0.18
C GLN A 118 -15.66 -12.72 1.34
N LYS A 119 -15.86 -13.86 2.02
CA LYS A 119 -15.98 -13.93 3.49
C LYS A 119 -14.63 -14.14 4.17
N ASN A 120 -13.53 -14.25 3.41
CA ASN A 120 -12.19 -14.39 3.95
C ASN A 120 -11.66 -13.04 4.46
N ASP A 121 -10.92 -13.05 5.56
CA ASP A 121 -10.38 -11.84 6.18
C ASP A 121 -9.44 -11.06 5.24
N ASN A 122 -8.68 -11.73 4.36
CA ASN A 122 -7.83 -11.04 3.38
C ASN A 122 -8.65 -10.27 2.37
N TYR A 123 -9.79 -10.82 1.91
CA TYR A 123 -10.68 -10.11 1.00
C TYR A 123 -11.23 -8.84 1.67
N LYS A 124 -11.75 -8.97 2.91
CA LYS A 124 -12.25 -7.81 3.66
C LYS A 124 -11.15 -6.77 3.85
N ARG A 125 -9.95 -7.19 4.25
CA ARG A 125 -8.81 -6.29 4.46
C ARG A 125 -8.47 -5.52 3.18
N ASP A 126 -8.27 -6.22 2.07
CA ASP A 126 -7.72 -5.62 0.84
C ASP A 126 -8.76 -4.84 0.03
N TYR A 127 -10.03 -5.28 0.01
CA TYR A 127 -11.10 -4.67 -0.78
C TYR A 127 -12.03 -3.73 0.00
N ILE A 128 -12.03 -3.76 1.33
CA ILE A 128 -12.92 -2.93 2.16
C ILE A 128 -12.11 -2.05 3.09
N ASP A 129 -11.34 -2.65 4.01
CA ASP A 129 -10.68 -1.90 5.07
C ASP A 129 -9.62 -0.94 4.50
N LYS A 130 -8.71 -1.43 3.64
CA LYS A 130 -7.68 -0.60 3.00
C LYS A 130 -8.28 0.49 2.11
N VAL A 131 -9.33 0.19 1.35
CA VAL A 131 -10.02 1.18 0.50
C VAL A 131 -10.53 2.34 1.36
N HIS A 132 -11.20 2.03 2.46
CA HIS A 132 -11.73 3.06 3.36
C HIS A 132 -10.60 3.85 4.03
N GLN A 133 -9.58 3.15 4.54
CA GLN A 133 -8.42 3.77 5.19
C GLN A 133 -7.67 4.74 4.27
N TYR A 134 -7.42 4.35 3.02
CA TYR A 134 -6.71 5.18 2.07
C TYR A 134 -7.58 6.32 1.52
N GLN A 135 -8.90 6.16 1.50
CA GLN A 135 -9.84 7.23 1.16
C GLN A 135 -9.82 8.32 2.24
N GLU A 136 -9.97 7.91 3.50
CA GLU A 136 -9.89 8.82 4.66
C GLU A 136 -8.51 9.49 4.77
N ARG A 137 -7.45 8.77 4.39
CA ARG A 137 -6.09 9.32 4.34
C ARG A 137 -5.92 10.39 3.25
N GLY A 138 -6.85 10.48 2.29
CA GLY A 138 -6.83 11.45 1.20
C GLY A 138 -5.84 11.12 0.08
N ILE A 139 -5.50 9.85 -0.12
CA ILE A 139 -4.55 9.44 -1.16
C ILE A 139 -5.22 9.66 -2.53
N PRO A 140 -4.63 10.44 -3.44
CA PRO A 140 -5.31 10.85 -4.66
C PRO A 140 -5.52 9.69 -5.66
N GLU A 141 -4.63 8.70 -5.64
CA GLU A 141 -4.70 7.52 -6.49
C GLU A 141 -4.28 6.27 -5.71
N TYR A 142 -5.11 5.23 -5.73
CA TYR A 142 -4.88 3.95 -5.06
C TYR A 142 -5.12 2.80 -6.04
N TRP A 143 -4.22 1.84 -6.10
CA TRP A 143 -4.34 0.68 -7.00
C TRP A 143 -4.50 -0.60 -6.21
N ILE A 144 -5.48 -1.42 -6.61
CA ILE A 144 -5.65 -2.81 -6.17
C ILE A 144 -5.26 -3.71 -7.33
N VAL A 145 -4.21 -4.50 -7.15
CA VAL A 145 -3.75 -5.48 -8.14
C VAL A 145 -4.14 -6.87 -7.65
N ASP A 146 -5.08 -7.51 -8.34
CA ASP A 146 -5.54 -8.85 -7.97
C ASP A 146 -5.09 -9.89 -9.01
N PRO A 147 -4.01 -10.65 -8.72
CA PRO A 147 -3.52 -11.69 -9.59
C PRO A 147 -4.43 -12.93 -9.66
N GLN A 148 -5.30 -13.14 -8.67
CA GLN A 148 -6.18 -14.31 -8.61
C GLN A 148 -7.31 -14.20 -9.65
N VAL A 149 -7.84 -12.99 -9.85
CA VAL A 149 -8.91 -12.73 -10.83
C VAL A 149 -8.43 -12.00 -12.08
N GLY A 150 -7.18 -11.52 -12.09
CA GLY A 150 -6.54 -10.94 -13.26
C GLY A 150 -7.01 -9.52 -13.58
N VAL A 151 -7.19 -8.69 -12.54
CA VAL A 151 -7.64 -7.30 -12.66
C VAL A 151 -6.67 -6.34 -11.96
N VAL A 152 -6.53 -5.15 -12.53
CA VAL A 152 -5.96 -3.99 -11.85
C VAL A 152 -7.06 -2.95 -11.73
N THR A 153 -7.40 -2.57 -10.50
CA THR A 153 -8.40 -1.55 -10.20
C THR A 153 -7.70 -0.27 -9.79
N VAL A 154 -7.91 0.81 -10.54
CA VAL A 154 -7.44 2.15 -10.19
C VAL A 154 -8.59 2.90 -9.51
N LEU A 155 -8.36 3.33 -8.29
CA LEU A 155 -9.26 4.15 -7.49
C LEU A 155 -8.75 5.58 -7.47
N LEU A 156 -9.51 6.51 -8.04
CA LEU A 156 -9.19 7.94 -8.05
C LEU A 156 -10.04 8.67 -7.02
N LEU A 157 -9.41 9.46 -6.14
CA LEU A 157 -10.12 10.22 -5.13
C LEU A 157 -10.77 11.45 -5.77
N VAL A 158 -12.10 11.50 -5.76
CA VAL A 158 -12.88 12.60 -6.33
C VAL A 158 -13.88 13.07 -5.29
N ASN A 159 -13.77 14.33 -4.86
CA ASN A 159 -14.65 14.94 -3.87
C ASN A 159 -14.78 14.12 -2.56
N GLY A 160 -13.68 13.53 -2.10
CA GLY A 160 -13.63 12.75 -0.85
C GLY A 160 -14.00 11.26 -0.99
N SER A 161 -14.39 10.80 -2.18
CA SER A 161 -14.74 9.40 -2.42
C SER A 161 -13.96 8.79 -3.58
N TYR A 162 -13.58 7.53 -3.47
CA TYR A 162 -12.91 6.82 -4.55
C TYR A 162 -13.87 6.45 -5.68
N GLN A 163 -13.43 6.68 -6.91
CA GLN A 163 -14.06 6.17 -8.13
C GLN A 163 -13.17 5.08 -8.72
N ALA A 164 -13.71 3.86 -8.80
CA ALA A 164 -12.98 2.69 -9.29
C ALA A 164 -13.11 2.54 -10.81
N THR A 165 -12.00 2.22 -11.48
CA THR A 165 -11.95 1.78 -12.87
C THR A 165 -11.12 0.51 -12.95
N GLU A 166 -11.70 -0.55 -13.53
CA GLU A 166 -11.06 -1.84 -13.67
C GLU A 166 -10.40 -2.00 -15.05
N PHE A 167 -9.21 -2.58 -15.06
CA PHE A 167 -8.43 -2.88 -16.26
C PHE A 167 -8.07 -4.37 -16.28
N THR A 168 -8.29 -5.02 -17.41
CA THR A 168 -8.07 -6.45 -17.63
C THR A 168 -7.34 -6.70 -18.95
N GLY A 169 -6.59 -7.80 -19.04
CA GLY A 169 -5.90 -8.21 -20.26
C GLY A 169 -5.02 -7.10 -20.84
N ASN A 170 -5.18 -6.80 -22.13
CA ASN A 170 -4.39 -5.80 -22.84
C ASN A 170 -4.88 -4.35 -22.66
N GLN A 171 -5.86 -4.10 -21.80
CA GLN A 171 -6.30 -2.72 -21.53
C GLN A 171 -5.16 -1.94 -20.90
N GLN A 172 -4.85 -0.78 -21.47
CA GLN A 172 -3.89 0.16 -20.91
C GLN A 172 -4.47 0.77 -19.64
N ILE A 173 -3.70 0.70 -18.56
CA ILE A 173 -4.07 1.31 -17.28
C ILE A 173 -3.90 2.82 -17.40
N ILE A 174 -4.95 3.56 -17.04
CA ILE A 174 -4.96 5.02 -17.11
C ILE A 174 -4.72 5.57 -15.70
N SER A 175 -3.50 6.05 -15.45
CA SER A 175 -3.15 6.81 -14.25
C SER A 175 -3.38 8.30 -14.50
N ARG A 176 -4.18 8.95 -13.65
CA ARG A 176 -4.36 10.41 -13.72
C ARG A 176 -3.16 11.13 -13.12
N THR A 177 -2.55 10.54 -12.09
CA THR A 177 -1.39 11.07 -11.39
C THR A 177 -0.12 10.93 -12.23
N PHE A 178 -0.01 9.85 -13.02
CA PHE A 178 1.14 9.60 -13.90
C PHE A 178 0.70 9.36 -15.35
N PRO A 179 0.31 10.40 -16.11
CA PRO A 179 -0.16 10.25 -17.50
C PRO A 179 0.89 9.67 -18.47
N GLY A 180 2.17 9.71 -18.09
CA GLY A 180 3.27 9.10 -18.85
C GLY A 180 3.37 7.57 -18.71
N LEU A 181 2.61 6.97 -17.79
CA LEU A 181 2.62 5.53 -17.56
C LEU A 181 1.98 4.78 -18.73
N LYS A 182 2.75 3.88 -19.32
CA LYS A 182 2.32 3.04 -20.45
C LYS A 182 2.43 1.57 -20.05
N LEU A 183 1.44 1.09 -19.31
CA LEU A 183 1.34 -0.29 -18.87
C LEU A 183 -0.06 -0.85 -19.15
N THR A 184 -0.12 -2.13 -19.50
CA THR A 184 -1.37 -2.88 -19.54
C THR A 184 -1.55 -3.71 -18.28
N SER A 185 -2.80 -4.07 -17.98
CA SER A 185 -3.14 -4.94 -16.84
C SER A 185 -2.38 -6.27 -16.91
N VAL A 186 -2.30 -6.91 -18.09
CA VAL A 186 -1.58 -8.16 -18.27
C VAL A 186 -0.08 -8.04 -18.03
N GLN A 187 0.55 -6.91 -18.36
CA GLN A 187 1.97 -6.68 -18.07
C GLN A 187 2.23 -6.63 -16.56
N VAL A 188 1.32 -6.02 -15.80
CA VAL A 188 1.39 -5.95 -14.33
C VAL A 188 1.17 -7.32 -13.70
N LEU A 189 0.20 -8.10 -14.19
CA LEU A 189 -0.22 -9.37 -13.57
C LEU A 189 0.64 -10.56 -14.00
N GLN A 190 1.18 -10.54 -15.21
CA GLN A 190 1.95 -11.63 -15.81
C GLN A 190 3.42 -11.24 -15.98
N THR A 191 4.01 -10.54 -15.00
CA THR A 191 5.43 -10.15 -15.00
C THR A 191 6.32 -11.32 -15.46
N ARG A 192 6.68 -11.32 -16.73
CA ARG A 192 7.59 -12.27 -17.38
C ARG A 192 8.73 -11.41 -17.92
N ASP A 193 9.94 -11.95 -17.78
CA ASP A 193 11.20 -11.29 -18.16
C ASP A 193 11.16 -10.69 -19.57
#